data_AF-A0A6I9QKP4-F1
#
_entry.id   AF-A0A6I9QKP4-F1
#
_cell.length_a   1.000
_cell.length_b   1.000
_cell.length_c   1.000
_cell.angle_alpha   90.00
_cell.angle_beta   90.00
_cell.angle_gamma   90.00
#
_symmetry.space_group_name_H-M   'P 1'
#
loop_
_entity.id
_entity.type
_entity.pdbx_description
1 polymer ?
#
loop_
_entity_poly.entity_id
_entity_poly.type
_entity_poly.pdbx_seq_one_letter_code
_entity_poly.pdbx_strand_id
1 'polypeptide(L)'
;MPPTVAINMVQTMSLIHDDLPCMDDNDLHYGKPSNHRIFDEPITILVDDALLTLTFDHLTDPASYLTDNPVPPTHIIRGVTELSHSIKPKGLVASQMVDIESTRLAVPFGLDRLEFIHLHKTTFLLEASAIIEVICPQELQ
;
A
#
# COMPACT_ATOMS: atom_id res chain seq x y z
N MET A 1 8.50 -0.50 14.79
CA MET A 1 7.46 0.34 14.17
C MET A 1 6.56 -0.48 13.24
N PRO A 2 5.66 -1.35 13.75
CA PRO A 2 4.75 -2.16 12.94
C PRO A 2 3.84 -1.37 12.01
N PRO A 3 3.24 -0.24 12.42
CA PRO A 3 2.40 0.57 11.53
C PRO A 3 3.11 1.01 10.25
N THR A 4 4.34 1.51 10.39
CA THR A 4 5.16 1.97 9.25
C THR A 4 5.54 0.82 8.33
N VAL A 5 5.89 -0.35 8.89
CA VAL A 5 6.23 -1.53 8.09
C VAL A 5 5.00 -2.03 7.31
N ALA A 6 3.84 -2.10 7.96
CA ALA A 6 2.59 -2.47 7.31
C ALA A 6 2.26 -1.52 6.14
N ILE A 7 2.35 -0.21 6.34
CA ILE A 7 2.11 0.76 5.26
C ILE A 7 3.12 0.59 4.11
N ASN A 8 4.39 0.36 4.41
CA ASN A 8 5.39 0.11 3.37
C ASN A 8 5.13 -1.19 2.60
N MET A 9 4.58 -2.23 3.23
CA MET A 9 4.16 -3.45 2.54
C MET A 9 3.05 -3.14 1.52
N VAL A 10 2.06 -2.32 1.88
CA VAL A 10 0.98 -1.88 0.98
C VAL A 10 1.51 -1.00 -0.16
N GLN A 11 2.43 -0.09 0.13
CA GLN A 11 3.05 0.73 -0.90
C GLN A 11 3.88 -0.13 -1.86
N THR A 12 4.63 -1.09 -1.33
CA THR A 12 5.46 -2.00 -2.12
C THR A 12 4.59 -2.88 -3.02
N MET A 13 3.52 -3.49 -2.48
CA MET A 13 2.63 -4.34 -3.28
C MET A 13 1.97 -3.55 -4.41
N SER A 14 1.50 -2.32 -4.14
CA SER A 14 0.95 -1.44 -5.17
C SER A 14 1.95 -1.16 -6.30
N LEU A 15 3.22 -0.87 -5.99
CA LEU A 15 4.25 -0.62 -7.00
C LEU A 15 4.59 -1.87 -7.82
N ILE A 16 4.65 -3.03 -7.16
CA ILE A 16 4.90 -4.31 -7.83
C ILE A 16 3.80 -4.63 -8.83
N HIS A 17 2.55 -4.39 -8.44
CA HIS A 17 1.39 -4.60 -9.29
C HIS A 17 1.36 -3.60 -10.45
N ASP A 18 1.67 -2.33 -10.19
CA ASP A 18 1.73 -1.28 -11.23
C ASP A 18 2.75 -1.61 -12.33
N ASP A 19 3.85 -2.29 -12.01
CA ASP A 19 4.86 -2.68 -13.00
C ASP A 19 4.39 -3.79 -13.96
N LEU A 20 3.25 -4.47 -13.73
CA LEU A 20 2.79 -5.57 -14.60
C LEU A 20 2.49 -5.12 -16.04
N PRO A 21 2.60 -6.02 -17.04
CA PRO A 21 2.27 -5.71 -18.45
C PRO A 21 0.83 -5.24 -18.71
N CYS A 22 -0.11 -5.61 -17.84
CA CYS A 22 -1.50 -5.17 -17.93
C CYS A 22 -1.76 -3.78 -17.31
N MET A 23 -0.76 -3.23 -16.63
CA MET A 23 -0.76 -1.96 -15.91
C MET A 23 0.17 -0.97 -16.65
N ASP A 24 1.37 -0.68 -16.13
CA ASP A 24 2.33 0.24 -16.74
C ASP A 24 3.37 -0.44 -17.65
N ASP A 25 3.48 -1.78 -17.61
CA ASP A 25 4.46 -2.57 -18.39
C ASP A 25 5.92 -2.09 -18.20
N ASN A 26 6.28 -1.78 -16.95
CA ASN A 26 7.61 -1.28 -16.62
C ASN A 26 8.62 -2.42 -16.45
N ASP A 27 9.61 -2.47 -17.33
CA ASP A 27 10.72 -3.45 -17.24
C ASP A 27 11.66 -3.19 -16.05
N LEU A 28 11.71 -1.94 -15.58
CA LEU A 28 12.67 -1.47 -14.60
C LEU A 28 11.98 -0.71 -13.48
N HIS A 29 12.37 -1.00 -12.26
CA HIS A 29 12.00 -0.28 -11.05
C HIS A 29 13.29 0.22 -10.35
N TYR A 30 13.43 1.54 -10.19
CA TYR A 30 14.66 2.18 -9.68
C TYR A 30 15.96 1.68 -10.35
N GLY A 31 15.92 1.44 -11.66
CA GLY A 31 17.08 0.99 -12.44
C GLY A 31 17.43 -0.49 -12.30
N LYS A 32 16.62 -1.28 -11.59
CA LYS A 32 16.72 -2.74 -11.51
C LYS A 32 15.55 -3.39 -12.25
N PRO A 33 15.67 -4.64 -12.73
CA PRO A 33 14.53 -5.35 -13.32
C PRO A 33 13.34 -5.38 -12.36
N SER A 34 12.14 -5.12 -12.88
CA SER A 34 10.90 -5.23 -12.11
C SER A 34 10.61 -6.69 -11.75
N ASN A 35 9.71 -6.92 -10.78
CA ASN A 35 9.45 -8.27 -10.26
C ASN A 35 8.98 -9.24 -11.36
N HIS A 36 8.09 -8.80 -12.25
CA HIS A 36 7.59 -9.66 -13.32
C HIS A 36 8.66 -10.00 -14.36
N ARG A 37 9.71 -9.18 -14.49
CA ARG A 37 10.86 -9.50 -15.35
C ARG A 37 11.81 -10.51 -14.74
N ILE A 38 11.81 -10.67 -13.40
CA ILE A 38 12.66 -11.65 -12.70
C ILE A 38 11.92 -12.96 -12.46
N PHE A 39 10.65 -12.89 -12.07
CA PHE A 39 9.87 -14.02 -11.54
C PHE A 39 8.63 -14.36 -12.38
N ASP A 40 8.44 -13.72 -13.53
CA ASP A 40 7.22 -13.82 -14.35
C ASP A 40 5.96 -13.22 -13.67
N GLU A 41 4.93 -12.99 -14.49
CA GLU A 41 3.68 -12.36 -14.05
C GLU A 41 2.91 -13.18 -12.99
N PRO A 42 2.73 -14.51 -13.11
CA PRO A 42 1.93 -15.26 -12.15
C PRO A 42 2.48 -15.21 -10.72
N ILE A 43 3.80 -15.24 -10.58
CA ILE A 43 4.45 -15.14 -9.27
C ILE A 43 4.32 -13.72 -8.72
N THR A 44 4.45 -12.71 -9.58
CA THR A 44 4.31 -11.30 -9.20
C THR A 44 2.92 -11.01 -8.61
N ILE A 45 1.87 -11.55 -9.22
CA ILE A 45 0.49 -11.44 -8.70
C ILE A 45 0.38 -12.11 -7.32
N LEU A 46 0.95 -13.30 -7.14
CA LEU A 46 0.90 -13.99 -5.85
C LEU A 46 1.71 -13.26 -4.76
N VAL A 47 2.78 -12.56 -5.13
CA VAL A 47 3.55 -11.72 -4.20
C VAL A 47 2.74 -10.51 -3.76
N ASP A 48 1.97 -9.89 -4.66
CA ASP A 48 1.04 -8.80 -4.35
C ASP A 48 0.01 -9.24 -3.28
N ASP A 49 -0.68 -10.36 -3.53
CA ASP A 49 -1.64 -10.96 -2.60
C ASP A 49 -1.01 -11.31 -1.24
N ALA A 50 0.20 -11.86 -1.25
CA ALA A 50 0.93 -12.22 -0.05
C ALA A 50 1.33 -10.99 0.78
N LEU A 51 1.86 -9.94 0.15
CA LEU A 51 2.24 -8.70 0.83
C LEU A 51 1.03 -7.98 1.45
N LEU A 52 -0.11 -7.96 0.75
CA LEU A 52 -1.35 -7.44 1.31
C LEU A 52 -1.77 -8.21 2.56
N THR A 53 -1.69 -9.53 2.52
CA THR A 53 -2.06 -10.38 3.66
C THR A 53 -1.07 -10.19 4.83
N LEU A 54 0.23 -10.16 4.54
CA LEU A 54 1.30 -9.92 5.51
C LEU A 54 1.16 -8.56 6.20
N THR A 55 0.61 -7.57 5.52
CA THR A 55 0.35 -6.25 6.11
C THR A 55 -0.56 -6.38 7.34
N PHE A 56 -1.68 -7.10 7.21
CA PHE A 56 -2.64 -7.26 8.30
C PHE A 56 -2.11 -8.20 9.37
N ASP A 57 -1.40 -9.26 8.96
CA ASP A 57 -0.72 -10.17 9.89
C ASP A 57 0.27 -9.40 10.78
N HIS A 58 1.17 -8.63 10.17
CA HIS A 58 2.16 -7.81 10.87
C HIS A 58 1.54 -6.76 11.79
N LEU A 59 0.42 -6.14 11.36
CA LEU A 59 -0.27 -5.14 12.18
C LEU A 59 -0.99 -5.77 13.38
N THR A 60 -1.43 -7.03 13.27
CA THR A 60 -2.22 -7.71 14.30
C THR A 60 -1.40 -8.62 15.21
N ASP A 61 -0.20 -9.04 14.79
CA ASP A 61 0.69 -9.88 15.58
C ASP A 61 1.31 -9.08 16.75
N PRO A 62 1.03 -9.45 18.01
CA PRO A 62 1.65 -8.83 19.18
C PRO A 62 3.17 -8.88 19.16
N ALA A 63 3.78 -9.92 18.57
CA ALA A 63 5.24 -10.06 18.51
C ALA A 63 5.91 -9.00 17.60
N SER A 64 5.14 -8.37 16.72
CA SER A 64 5.63 -7.26 15.91
C SER A 64 5.87 -6.00 16.77
N TYR A 65 5.23 -5.89 17.93
CA TYR A 65 5.34 -4.74 18.81
C TYR A 65 6.47 -4.90 19.83
N LEU A 66 7.63 -4.32 19.54
CA LEU A 66 8.79 -4.27 20.44
C LEU A 66 8.63 -3.17 21.51
N THR A 67 7.68 -3.33 22.43
CA THR A 67 7.47 -2.39 23.55
C THR A 67 7.09 -3.15 24.83
N ASP A 68 7.53 -2.63 25.98
CA ASP A 68 7.20 -3.17 27.30
C ASP A 68 5.71 -2.97 27.65
N ASN A 69 5.04 -2.02 26.99
CA ASN A 69 3.63 -1.70 27.17
C ASN A 69 2.81 -2.27 25.99
N PRO A 70 2.10 -3.39 26.16
CA PRO A 70 1.37 -4.01 25.05
C PRO A 70 0.28 -3.07 24.53
N VAL A 71 0.22 -2.93 23.20
CA VAL A 71 -0.82 -2.15 22.53
C VAL A 71 -2.20 -2.78 22.79
N PRO A 72 -3.20 -2.02 23.26
CA PRO A 72 -4.53 -2.55 23.47
C PRO A 72 -5.12 -3.15 22.18
N PRO A 73 -5.82 -4.31 22.24
CA PRO A 73 -6.44 -4.90 21.04
C PRO A 73 -7.41 -3.96 20.31
N THR A 74 -8.08 -3.06 21.04
CA THR A 74 -8.97 -2.03 20.47
C THR A 74 -8.21 -1.05 19.57
N HIS A 75 -6.96 -0.72 19.90
CA HIS A 75 -6.11 0.15 19.10
C HIS A 75 -5.67 -0.57 17.83
N ILE A 76 -5.28 -1.84 17.93
CA ILE A 76 -4.93 -2.68 16.77
C ILE A 76 -6.12 -2.76 15.79
N ILE A 77 -7.33 -3.06 16.29
CA ILE A 77 -8.55 -3.12 15.46
C ILE A 77 -8.81 -1.79 14.76
N ARG A 78 -8.64 -0.67 15.48
CA ARG A 78 -8.80 0.66 14.89
C ARG A 78 -7.73 0.91 13.82
N GLY A 79 -6.48 0.54 14.06
CA GLY A 79 -5.41 0.63 13.07
C GLY A 79 -5.69 -0.16 11.80
N VAL A 80 -6.15 -1.41 11.94
CA VAL A 80 -6.60 -2.26 10.82
C VAL A 80 -7.75 -1.59 10.05
N THR A 81 -8.68 -0.97 10.77
CA THR A 81 -9.82 -0.27 10.15
C THR A 81 -9.38 0.92 9.31
N GLU A 82 -8.47 1.76 9.84
CA GLU A 82 -7.94 2.92 9.10
C GLU A 82 -7.13 2.51 7.87
N LEU A 83 -6.31 1.46 8.02
CA LEU A 83 -5.57 0.88 6.91
C LEU A 83 -6.52 0.36 5.82
N SER A 84 -7.51 -0.44 6.22
CA SER A 84 -8.52 -0.98 5.28
C SER A 84 -9.28 0.13 4.57
N HIS A 85 -9.62 1.22 5.27
CA HIS A 85 -10.26 2.38 4.66
C HIS A 85 -9.42 3.08 3.60
N SER A 86 -8.11 3.00 3.71
CA SER A 86 -7.18 3.59 2.75
C SER A 86 -7.00 2.72 1.51
N ILE A 87 -7.18 1.39 1.64
CA ILE A 87 -6.99 0.41 0.56
C ILE A 87 -8.30 0.13 -0.21
N LYS A 88 -9.47 0.25 0.44
CA LYS A 88 -10.78 -0.12 -0.13
C LYS A 88 -11.05 0.49 -1.53
N PRO A 89 -12.10 0.05 -2.25
CA PRO A 89 -12.45 0.57 -3.59
C PRO A 89 -12.74 2.09 -3.72
N LYS A 90 -12.66 2.86 -2.64
CA LYS A 90 -12.74 4.34 -2.64
C LYS A 90 -11.41 5.02 -2.26
N GLY A 91 -10.36 4.24 -2.02
CA GLY A 91 -9.00 4.67 -1.72
C GLY A 91 -8.05 4.20 -2.82
N LEU A 92 -6.98 3.49 -2.44
CA LEU A 92 -5.89 3.04 -3.33
C LEU A 92 -6.39 2.37 -4.62
N VAL A 93 -7.33 1.43 -4.51
CA VAL A 93 -7.87 0.70 -5.68
C VAL A 93 -8.58 1.64 -6.66
N ALA A 94 -9.26 2.68 -6.17
CA ALA A 94 -9.89 3.67 -7.04
C ALA A 94 -8.85 4.47 -7.81
N SER A 95 -7.76 4.90 -7.15
CA SER A 95 -6.67 5.58 -7.85
C SER A 95 -6.06 4.71 -8.93
N GLN A 96 -5.79 3.43 -8.66
CA GLN A 96 -5.21 2.52 -9.65
C GLN A 96 -6.13 2.36 -10.87
N MET A 97 -7.44 2.22 -10.65
CA MET A 97 -8.39 2.13 -11.76
C MET A 97 -8.38 3.42 -12.62
N VAL A 98 -8.39 4.58 -11.97
CA VAL A 98 -8.33 5.87 -12.66
C VAL A 98 -7.00 6.04 -13.40
N ASP A 99 -5.89 5.53 -12.86
CA ASP A 99 -4.56 5.53 -13.47
C ASP A 99 -4.55 4.72 -14.78
N ILE A 100 -5.01 3.46 -14.73
CA ILE A 100 -5.13 2.58 -15.90
C ILE A 100 -5.98 3.21 -17.00
N GLU A 101 -7.14 3.76 -16.64
CA GLU A 101 -8.01 4.45 -17.60
C GLU A 101 -7.32 5.65 -18.24
N SER A 102 -6.52 6.39 -17.46
CA SER A 102 -5.80 7.58 -17.95
C SER A 102 -4.72 7.20 -18.96
N THR A 103 -3.98 6.12 -18.71
CA THR A 103 -2.94 5.61 -19.62
C THR A 103 -3.52 5.05 -20.91
N ARG A 104 -4.69 4.38 -20.86
CA ARG A 104 -5.35 3.80 -22.05
C ARG A 104 -5.97 4.81 -22.99
N LEU A 105 -6.45 5.94 -22.47
CA LEU A 105 -7.26 6.88 -23.26
C LEU A 105 -6.42 7.84 -24.11
N ALA A 106 -5.13 8.04 -23.83
CA ALA A 106 -4.24 8.97 -24.55
C ALA A 106 -4.82 10.39 -24.77
N VAL A 107 -5.77 10.80 -23.92
CA VAL A 107 -6.41 12.13 -23.95
C VAL A 107 -5.70 13.05 -22.95
N PRO A 108 -5.50 14.33 -23.26
CA PRO A 108 -5.03 15.31 -22.28
C PRO A 108 -5.96 15.31 -21.05
N PHE A 109 -5.42 14.94 -19.89
CA PHE A 109 -6.18 14.94 -18.64
C PHE A 109 -6.00 16.25 -17.87
N GLY A 110 -7.06 16.68 -17.19
CA GLY A 110 -7.05 17.87 -16.35
C GLY A 110 -6.36 17.65 -15.01
N LEU A 111 -5.96 18.74 -14.36
CA LEU A 111 -5.33 18.73 -13.03
C LEU A 111 -6.15 17.96 -11.99
N ASP A 112 -7.47 18.03 -12.06
CA ASP A 112 -8.39 17.35 -11.12
C ASP A 112 -8.19 15.82 -11.09
N ARG A 113 -7.92 15.20 -12.24
CA ARG A 113 -7.71 13.74 -12.34
C ARG A 113 -6.33 13.34 -11.82
N LEU A 114 -5.32 14.15 -12.11
CA LEU A 114 -3.96 13.95 -11.60
C LEU A 114 -3.92 14.10 -10.07
N GLU A 115 -4.60 15.12 -9.55
CA GLU A 115 -4.76 15.33 -8.11
C GLU A 115 -5.47 14.15 -7.45
N PHE A 116 -6.55 13.64 -8.07
CA PHE A 116 -7.24 12.46 -7.57
C PHE A 116 -6.32 11.24 -7.44
N ILE A 117 -5.53 10.95 -8.48
CA ILE A 117 -4.57 9.82 -8.46
C ILE A 117 -3.56 10.01 -7.33
N HIS A 118 -2.90 11.16 -7.23
CA HIS A 118 -1.88 11.40 -6.20
C HIS A 118 -2.44 11.34 -4.78
N LEU A 119 -3.62 11.93 -4.54
CA LEU A 119 -4.26 11.92 -3.23
C LEU A 119 -4.55 10.48 -2.77
N HIS A 120 -5.11 9.65 -3.64
CA HIS A 120 -5.59 8.33 -3.24
C HIS A 120 -4.50 7.24 -3.33
N LYS A 121 -3.49 7.41 -4.20
CA LYS A 121 -2.36 6.47 -4.35
C LYS A 121 -1.30 6.68 -3.26
N THR A 122 -1.03 7.94 -2.88
CA THR A 122 0.09 8.28 -2.00
C THR A 122 -0.36 8.97 -0.72
N THR A 123 -1.16 10.04 -0.81
CA THR A 123 -1.50 10.85 0.37
C THR A 123 -2.30 10.06 1.40
N PHE A 124 -3.25 9.24 0.97
CA PHE A 124 -4.08 8.43 1.89
C PHE A 124 -3.27 7.39 2.66
N LEU A 125 -2.27 6.76 2.04
CA LEU A 125 -1.40 5.81 2.74
C LEU A 125 -0.50 6.53 3.77
N LEU A 126 -0.04 7.74 3.46
CA LEU A 126 0.74 8.56 4.40
C LEU A 126 -0.13 9.02 5.59
N GLU A 127 -1.35 9.46 5.32
CA GLU A 127 -2.32 9.82 6.35
C GLU A 127 -2.62 8.62 7.26
N ALA A 128 -2.89 7.46 6.67
CA ALA A 128 -3.09 6.22 7.42
C ALA A 128 -1.89 5.87 8.30
N SER A 129 -0.66 6.01 7.77
CA SER A 129 0.56 5.79 8.55
C SER A 129 0.60 6.67 9.80
N ALA A 130 0.37 7.98 9.64
CA ALA A 130 0.39 8.91 10.76
C ALA A 130 -0.72 8.62 11.79
N ILE A 131 -1.93 8.30 11.33
CA ILE A 131 -3.07 7.98 12.20
C ILE A 131 -2.80 6.68 12.98
N ILE A 132 -2.35 5.63 12.31
CA ILE A 132 -2.10 4.33 12.93
C ILE A 132 -0.95 4.42 13.94
N GLU A 133 0.07 5.23 13.66
CA GLU A 133 1.18 5.45 14.60
C GLU A 133 0.72 6.14 15.90
N VAL A 134 -0.21 7.09 15.81
CA VAL A 134 -0.82 7.72 17.00
C VAL A 134 -1.72 6.73 17.76
N ILE A 135 -2.44 5.87 17.05
CA ILE A 135 -3.33 4.86 17.65
C ILE A 135 -2.53 3.75 18.33
N CYS A 136 -1.45 3.29 17.70
CA CYS A 136 -0.60 2.21 18.19
C CYS A 136 0.78 2.75 18.57
N PRO A 137 0.89 3.59 19.62
CA PRO A 137 2.15 4.21 19.97
C PRO A 137 3.16 3.16 20.38
N GLN A 138 4.39 3.31 19.90
CA GLN A 138 5.54 2.62 20.44
C GLN A 138 6.42 3.65 21.12
N GLU A 139 6.57 3.53 22.44
CA GLU A 139 7.62 4.28 23.13
C GLU A 139 8.96 3.72 22.62
N LEU A 140 9.66 4.54 21.85
CA LEU A 140 11.06 4.28 21.50
C LEU A 140 11.88 4.43 22.79
N GLN A 141 12.53 3.34 23.20
CA GLN A 141 13.64 3.42 24.17
C GLN A 141 14.86 4.09 23.53
#